data_AF-A0A3R9Z9Y1-F1
#
_entry.id   AF-A0A3R9Z9Y1-F1
#
_cell.length_a   1.000
_cell.length_b   1.000
_cell.length_c   1.000
_cell.angle_alpha   90.00
_cell.angle_beta   90.00
_cell.angle_gamma   90.00
#
_symmetry.space_group_name_H-M   'P 1'
#
loop_
_entity.id
_entity.type
_entity.pdbx_description
1 polymer ?
#
loop_
_entity_poly.entity_id
_entity_poly.type
_entity_poly.pdbx_seq_one_letter_code
_entity_poly.pdbx_strand_id
1 'polypeptide(L)'
;MEITLLLALAVVLVLFYWAWIALPRSIQTGREQLLRAQGQASGATFFPIDPRRMLGDWDGTCILFDPDARKACIVNRGKKARTVDFEYFNTWQLKWTEYPGNPVFRFQHVHFLFETSDFDRPTIRVAVPSKSDGEAWNAKLSILMP
;
A
#
# COMPACT_ATOMS: atom_id res chain seq x y z
N MET A 1 -38.34 21.29 26.14
CA MET A 1 -37.03 21.79 25.62
C MET A 1 -35.92 20.79 25.87
N GLU A 2 -35.87 20.11 27.02
CA GLU A 2 -34.82 19.13 27.35
C GLU A 2 -34.84 17.85 26.51
N ILE A 3 -36.02 17.28 26.20
CA ILE A 3 -36.14 16.05 25.40
C ILE A 3 -35.57 16.24 23.98
N THR A 4 -35.81 17.40 23.39
CA THR A 4 -35.29 17.75 22.05
C THR A 4 -33.77 17.90 22.05
N LEU A 5 -33.20 18.44 23.15
CA LEU A 5 -31.76 18.58 23.32
C LEU A 5 -31.08 17.21 23.51
N LEU A 6 -31.68 16.31 24.30
CA LEU A 6 -31.18 14.95 24.51
C LEU A 6 -31.23 14.11 23.22
N LEU A 7 -32.30 14.24 22.43
CA LEU A 7 -32.40 13.61 21.11
C LEU A 7 -31.33 14.12 20.14
N ALA A 8 -31.10 15.44 20.09
CA ALA A 8 -30.05 16.01 19.26
C ALA A 8 -28.65 15.52 19.68
N LEU A 9 -28.37 15.46 20.98
CA LEU A 9 -27.12 14.94 21.52
C LEU A 9 -26.91 13.46 21.17
N ALA A 10 -27.95 12.64 21.29
CA ALA A 10 -27.90 11.21 20.95
C ALA A 10 -27.60 11.01 19.45
N VAL A 11 -28.23 11.80 18.57
CA VAL A 11 -27.94 11.76 17.13
C VAL A 11 -26.47 12.15 16.84
N VAL A 12 -25.96 13.20 17.48
CA VAL A 12 -24.55 13.63 17.32
C VAL A 12 -23.59 12.53 17.79
N LEU A 13 -23.84 11.90 18.93
CA LEU A 13 -23.00 10.81 19.45
C LEU A 13 -23.02 9.58 18.53
N VAL A 14 -24.17 9.22 17.97
CA VAL A 14 -24.29 8.13 17.00
C VAL A 14 -23.50 8.46 15.73
N LEU A 15 -23.66 9.67 15.17
CA LEU A 15 -22.89 10.10 13.99
C LEU A 15 -21.38 10.12 14.27
N PHE A 16 -20.98 10.58 15.46
CA PHE A 16 -19.58 10.60 15.88
C PHE A 16 -19.01 9.19 15.98
N TYR A 17 -19.72 8.25 16.61
CA TYR A 17 -19.32 6.85 16.68
C TYR A 17 -19.17 6.22 15.28
N TRP A 18 -20.13 6.48 14.38
CA TRP A 18 -20.08 5.96 13.02
C TRP A 18 -18.89 6.50 12.22
N ALA A 19 -18.66 7.82 12.30
CA ALA A 19 -17.57 8.49 11.59
C ALA A 19 -16.19 8.06 12.11
N TRP A 20 -16.03 7.96 13.44
CA TRP A 20 -14.72 7.75 14.05
C TRP A 20 -14.33 6.30 14.28
N ILE A 21 -15.30 5.39 14.43
CA ILE A 21 -15.04 4.00 14.84
C ILE A 21 -15.55 2.99 13.81
N ALA A 22 -16.82 3.09 13.42
CA ALA A 22 -17.43 2.07 12.56
C ALA A 22 -16.91 2.13 11.12
N LEU A 23 -16.80 3.34 10.55
CA LEU A 23 -16.37 3.54 9.17
C LEU A 23 -14.90 3.15 8.92
N PRO A 24 -13.92 3.53 9.78
CA PRO A 24 -12.54 3.08 9.59
C PRO A 24 -12.37 1.56 9.70
N ARG A 25 -13.08 0.93 10.65
CA ARG A 25 -13.03 -0.53 10.83
C ARG A 25 -13.59 -1.29 9.64
N SER A 26 -14.73 -0.86 9.09
CA SER A 26 -15.32 -1.54 7.93
C SER A 26 -14.44 -1.45 6.69
N ILE A 27 -13.77 -0.31 6.48
CA ILE A 27 -12.79 -0.12 5.41
C ILE A 27 -11.59 -1.07 5.59
N GLN A 28 -11.09 -1.21 6.83
CA GLN A 28 -10.02 -2.17 7.13
C GLN A 28 -10.44 -3.62 6.85
N THR A 29 -11.62 -4.04 7.32
CA THR A 29 -12.13 -5.39 7.08
C THR A 29 -12.31 -5.69 5.59
N GLY A 30 -12.84 -4.74 4.81
CA GLY A 30 -13.00 -4.91 3.36
C GLY A 30 -11.65 -5.05 2.64
N ARG A 31 -10.64 -4.29 3.08
CA ARG A 31 -9.27 -4.38 2.58
C ARG A 31 -8.62 -5.74 2.83
N GLU A 32 -8.80 -6.29 4.03
CA GLU A 32 -8.30 -7.64 4.37
C GLU A 32 -8.98 -8.74 3.55
N GLN A 33 -10.31 -8.67 3.42
CA GLN A 33 -11.06 -9.62 2.61
C GLN A 33 -10.61 -9.60 1.15
N LEU A 34 -10.35 -8.41 0.62
CA LEU A 34 -9.84 -8.23 -0.73
C LEU A 34 -8.46 -8.89 -0.92
N LEU A 35 -7.52 -8.75 0.02
CA LEU A 35 -6.24 -9.46 -0.06
C LEU A 35 -6.38 -10.97 0.05
N ARG A 36 -7.23 -11.46 0.96
CA ARG A 36 -7.50 -12.90 1.09
C ARG A 36 -8.08 -13.47 -0.20
N ALA A 37 -9.03 -12.76 -0.81
CA ALA A 37 -9.62 -13.17 -2.08
C ALA A 37 -8.58 -13.19 -3.21
N GLN A 38 -7.73 -12.16 -3.31
CA GLN A 38 -6.66 -12.12 -4.29
C GLN A 38 -5.64 -13.25 -4.08
N GLY A 39 -5.26 -13.50 -2.83
CA GLY A 39 -4.35 -14.60 -2.47
C GLY A 39 -4.95 -15.97 -2.83
N GLN A 40 -6.17 -16.25 -2.39
CA GLN A 40 -6.88 -17.50 -2.70
C GLN A 40 -7.04 -17.73 -4.20
N ALA A 41 -7.43 -16.71 -4.96
CA ALA A 41 -7.62 -16.82 -6.40
C ALA A 41 -6.31 -17.08 -7.17
N SER A 42 -5.17 -16.68 -6.60
CA SER A 42 -3.86 -16.77 -7.25
C SER A 42 -2.93 -17.83 -6.66
N GLY A 43 -3.33 -18.49 -5.55
CA GLY A 43 -2.49 -19.43 -4.82
C GLY A 43 -1.37 -18.78 -4.00
N ALA A 44 -1.50 -17.50 -3.67
CA ALA A 44 -0.52 -16.74 -2.89
C ALA A 44 -1.06 -16.32 -1.50
N THR A 45 -0.17 -16.02 -0.57
CA THR A 45 -0.49 -15.64 0.81
C THR A 45 -0.05 -14.20 1.09
N PHE A 46 -0.98 -13.26 0.95
CA PHE A 46 -0.75 -11.83 1.23
C PHE A 46 -1.30 -11.38 2.59
N PHE A 47 -2.09 -12.23 3.26
CA PHE A 47 -2.64 -11.96 4.59
C PHE A 47 -2.28 -13.10 5.55
N PRO A 48 -1.89 -12.82 6.81
CA PRO A 48 -1.71 -11.49 7.41
C PRO A 48 -0.62 -10.67 6.72
N ILE A 49 -0.77 -9.34 6.70
CA ILE A 49 0.20 -8.45 6.06
C ILE A 49 1.52 -8.52 6.84
N ASP A 50 2.59 -8.92 6.17
CA ASP A 50 3.97 -8.83 6.69
C ASP A 50 4.63 -7.54 6.17
N PRO A 51 4.91 -6.54 7.02
CA PRO A 51 5.57 -5.30 6.61
C PRO A 51 6.94 -5.52 5.96
N ARG A 52 7.63 -6.64 6.26
CA ARG A 52 8.94 -6.95 5.67
C ARG A 52 8.83 -7.33 4.20
N ARG A 53 7.64 -7.79 3.78
CA ARG A 53 7.28 -8.21 2.42
C ARG A 53 6.39 -7.16 1.72
N MET A 54 6.22 -5.96 2.29
CA MET A 54 5.40 -4.89 1.72
C MET A 54 6.25 -3.68 1.34
N LEU A 55 6.35 -3.39 0.05
CA LEU A 55 6.98 -2.17 -0.45
C LEU A 55 5.94 -1.04 -0.50
N GLY A 56 6.25 0.07 0.17
CA GLY A 56 5.38 1.23 0.29
C GLY A 56 4.48 1.16 1.51
N ASP A 57 3.43 1.98 1.52
CA ASP A 57 2.48 2.07 2.63
C ASP A 57 1.08 1.62 2.21
N TRP A 58 0.37 1.00 3.15
CA TRP A 58 -0.96 0.41 2.96
C TRP A 58 -2.04 1.44 2.60
N ASP A 59 -1.88 2.68 3.07
CA ASP A 59 -2.80 3.77 2.74
C ASP A 59 -2.55 4.38 1.35
N GLY A 60 -1.41 4.04 0.74
CA GLY A 60 -1.03 4.47 -0.60
C GLY A 60 -1.11 3.36 -1.65
N THR A 61 -0.30 3.52 -2.69
CA THR A 61 0.04 2.41 -3.58
C THR A 61 1.14 1.61 -2.90
N CYS A 62 0.95 0.30 -2.76
CA CYS A 62 1.97 -0.61 -2.24
C CYS A 62 1.98 -1.92 -3.02
N ILE A 63 3.04 -2.69 -2.84
CA ILE A 63 3.19 -4.01 -3.43
C ILE A 63 3.53 -4.99 -2.31
N LEU A 64 2.71 -6.03 -2.18
CA LEU A 64 2.95 -7.14 -1.24
C LEU A 64 3.56 -8.29 -2.02
N PHE A 65 4.67 -8.82 -1.53
CA PHE A 65 5.37 -9.91 -2.17
C PHE A 65 5.08 -11.22 -1.44
N ASP A 66 4.78 -12.26 -2.22
CA ASP A 66 4.82 -13.65 -1.81
C ASP A 66 5.98 -14.32 -2.56
N PRO A 67 7.18 -14.40 -1.95
CA PRO A 67 8.36 -15.01 -2.57
C PRO A 67 8.16 -16.51 -2.80
N ASP A 68 7.39 -17.17 -1.93
CA ASP A 68 7.19 -18.61 -1.95
C ASP A 68 6.36 -19.02 -3.17
N ALA A 69 5.33 -18.22 -3.49
CA ALA A 69 4.51 -18.38 -4.70
C ALA A 69 5.08 -17.66 -5.94
N ARG A 70 6.15 -16.86 -5.80
CA ARG A 70 6.68 -15.92 -6.83
C ARG A 70 5.63 -14.96 -7.40
N LYS A 71 4.78 -14.44 -6.53
CA LYS A 71 3.68 -13.53 -6.89
C LYS A 71 3.72 -12.24 -6.10
N ALA A 72 3.23 -11.17 -6.69
CA ALA A 72 3.08 -9.90 -6.04
C ALA A 72 1.63 -9.40 -6.14
N CYS A 73 1.12 -8.81 -5.07
CA CYS A 73 -0.16 -8.14 -5.05
C CYS A 73 0.06 -6.64 -5.10
N ILE A 74 -0.32 -6.02 -6.22
CA ILE A 74 -0.27 -4.58 -6.40
C ILE A 74 -1.56 -3.99 -5.84
N VAL A 75 -1.43 -3.16 -4.82
CA VAL A 75 -2.56 -2.50 -4.17
C VAL A 75 -2.50 -1.01 -4.49
N ASN A 76 -3.58 -0.48 -5.08
CA ASN A 76 -3.68 0.93 -5.46
C ASN A 76 -4.62 1.67 -4.50
N ARG A 77 -4.04 2.62 -3.74
CA ARG A 77 -4.73 3.44 -2.72
C ARG A 77 -5.52 2.60 -1.71
N GLY A 78 -5.09 1.36 -1.48
CA GLY A 78 -5.81 0.32 -0.73
C GLY A 78 -7.29 0.13 -1.11
N LYS A 79 -7.70 0.42 -2.34
CA LYS A 79 -9.08 0.21 -2.82
C LYS A 79 -9.19 -0.92 -3.84
N LYS A 80 -8.15 -1.08 -4.66
CA LYS A 80 -8.09 -2.11 -5.69
C LYS A 80 -6.80 -2.88 -5.49
N ALA A 81 -6.87 -4.20 -5.62
CA ALA A 81 -5.71 -5.05 -5.66
C ALA A 81 -5.74 -5.95 -6.87
N ARG A 82 -4.55 -6.30 -7.36
CA ARG A 82 -4.36 -7.25 -8.45
C ARG A 82 -3.13 -8.08 -8.12
N THR A 83 -3.30 -9.40 -8.10
CA THR A 83 -2.15 -10.30 -8.08
C THR A 83 -1.57 -10.47 -9.48
N VAL A 84 -0.26 -10.45 -9.55
CA VAL A 84 0.55 -10.67 -10.75
C VAL A 84 1.74 -11.58 -10.40
N ASP A 85 2.25 -12.31 -11.38
CA ASP A 85 3.50 -13.07 -11.22
C ASP A 85 4.71 -12.11 -11.27
N PHE A 86 5.87 -12.54 -10.79
CA PHE A 86 7.07 -11.69 -10.81
C PHE A 86 7.50 -11.30 -12.24
N GLU A 87 7.24 -12.13 -13.26
CA GLU A 87 7.53 -11.78 -14.66
C GLU A 87 6.69 -10.61 -15.18
N TYR A 88 5.66 -10.16 -14.44
CA TYR A 88 4.93 -8.95 -14.76
C TYR A 88 5.81 -7.69 -14.67
N PHE A 89 6.79 -7.69 -13.78
CA PHE A 89 7.72 -6.58 -13.60
C PHE A 89 8.95 -6.82 -14.48
N ASN A 90 9.16 -5.95 -15.47
CA ASN A 90 10.30 -6.05 -16.36
C ASN A 90 11.56 -5.49 -15.68
N THR A 91 11.46 -4.28 -15.15
CA THR A 91 12.57 -3.57 -14.48
C THR A 91 12.03 -2.71 -13.35
N TRP A 92 12.90 -2.32 -12.42
CA TRP A 92 12.58 -1.32 -11.40
C TRP A 92 13.75 -0.37 -11.17
N GLN A 93 13.44 0.86 -10.75
CA GLN A 93 14.42 1.89 -10.45
C GLN A 93 13.99 2.72 -9.25
N LEU A 94 14.92 2.93 -8.31
CA LEU A 94 14.74 3.88 -7.21
C LEU A 94 15.02 5.31 -7.71
N LYS A 95 14.06 6.22 -7.50
CA LYS A 95 14.13 7.62 -7.93
C LYS A 95 13.87 8.56 -6.77
N TRP A 96 14.64 9.64 -6.67
CA TRP A 96 14.48 10.68 -5.65
C TRP A 96 15.00 12.02 -6.14
N THR A 97 14.61 13.09 -5.45
CA THR A 97 15.14 14.44 -5.65
C THR A 97 15.82 14.91 -4.37
N GLU A 98 16.98 15.54 -4.51
CA GLU A 98 17.68 16.17 -3.39
C GLU A 98 17.17 17.60 -3.22
N TYR A 99 16.88 18.00 -1.99
CA TYR A 99 16.42 19.36 -1.71
C TYR A 99 17.61 20.26 -1.37
N PRO A 100 17.97 21.23 -2.23
CA PRO A 100 19.12 22.10 -1.97
C PRO A 100 18.86 23.06 -0.80
N GLY A 101 19.86 23.23 0.06
CA GLY A 101 19.86 24.25 1.12
C GLY A 101 19.41 23.80 2.51
N ASN A 102 19.18 22.50 2.75
CA ASN A 102 18.88 21.98 4.08
C ASN A 102 20.13 21.35 4.73
N PRO A 103 20.57 21.78 5.93
CA PRO A 103 21.69 21.17 6.65
C PRO A 103 21.41 19.72 7.08
N VAL A 104 20.15 19.29 7.06
CA VAL A 104 19.75 17.89 7.17
C VAL A 104 19.47 17.40 5.76
N PHE A 105 20.21 16.40 5.27
CA PHE A 105 20.01 15.77 3.96
C PHE A 105 18.58 15.22 3.81
N ARG A 106 17.62 16.08 3.43
CA ARG A 106 16.22 15.71 3.21
C ARG A 106 16.02 15.44 1.73
N PHE A 107 15.59 14.21 1.44
CA PHE A 107 15.16 13.81 0.10
C PHE A 107 13.68 14.11 -0.08
N GLN A 108 13.30 14.59 -1.27
CA GLN A 108 11.91 14.74 -1.69
C GLN A 108 11.58 13.73 -2.78
N HIS A 109 10.30 13.35 -2.86
CA HIS A 109 9.77 12.48 -3.91
C HIS A 109 10.51 11.14 -4.06
N VAL A 110 10.85 10.46 -2.94
CA VAL A 110 11.50 9.15 -2.98
C VAL A 110 10.47 8.06 -3.35
N HIS A 111 10.73 7.34 -4.44
CA HIS A 111 9.82 6.30 -4.94
C HIS A 111 10.55 5.26 -5.79
N PHE A 112 9.97 4.07 -5.89
CA PHE A 112 10.30 3.11 -6.94
C PHE A 112 9.40 3.33 -8.16
N LEU A 113 10.01 3.22 -9.33
CA LEU A 113 9.32 3.11 -10.62
C LEU A 113 9.53 1.69 -11.14
N PHE A 114 8.44 0.95 -11.33
CA PHE A 114 8.43 -0.38 -11.94
C PHE A 114 7.92 -0.27 -13.37
N GLU A 115 8.64 -0.85 -14.32
CA GLU A 115 8.15 -1.06 -15.68
C GLU A 115 7.44 -2.42 -15.75
N THR A 116 6.32 -2.47 -16.44
CA THR A 116 5.49 -3.68 -16.52
C THR A 116 5.31 -4.15 -17.96
N SER A 117 4.90 -5.41 -18.12
CA SER A 117 4.50 -5.98 -19.40
C SER A 117 3.07 -5.61 -19.83
N ASP A 118 2.34 -4.83 -19.02
CA ASP A 118 0.97 -4.40 -19.29
C ASP A 118 0.94 -3.12 -20.12
N PHE A 119 0.41 -3.20 -21.34
CA PHE A 119 0.29 -2.05 -22.24
C PHE A 119 -0.61 -0.95 -21.68
N ASP A 120 -1.62 -1.29 -20.86
CA ASP A 120 -2.51 -0.30 -20.26
C ASP A 120 -1.84 0.40 -19.06
N ARG A 121 -0.83 -0.24 -18.46
CA ARG A 121 -0.12 0.24 -17.26
C ARG A 121 1.38 -0.01 -17.36
N PRO A 122 2.06 0.65 -18.31
CA PRO A 122 3.47 0.39 -18.57
C PRO A 122 4.37 0.74 -17.39
N THR A 123 3.89 1.58 -16.45
CA THR A 123 4.65 1.93 -15.24
C THR A 123 3.81 1.95 -13.98
N ILE A 124 4.38 1.51 -12.86
CA ILE A 124 3.82 1.60 -11.51
C ILE A 124 4.78 2.39 -10.62
N ARG A 125 4.25 3.36 -9.86
CA ARG A 125 5.02 4.14 -8.89
C ARG A 125 4.61 3.79 -7.47
N VAL A 126 5.60 3.54 -6.62
CA VAL A 126 5.42 3.21 -5.21
C VAL A 126 6.29 4.14 -4.37
N ALA A 127 5.67 4.97 -3.52
CA ALA A 127 6.39 5.89 -2.66
C ALA A 127 7.07 5.14 -1.50
N VAL A 128 8.24 5.63 -1.06
CA VAL A 128 8.93 5.13 0.12
C VAL A 128 9.28 6.27 1.08
N PRO A 129 9.37 6.02 2.40
CA PRO A 129 9.47 7.11 3.39
C PRO A 129 10.78 7.91 3.31
N SER A 130 11.88 7.24 2.94
CA SER A 130 13.20 7.88 2.85
C SER A 130 14.09 7.20 1.80
N LYS A 131 15.19 7.88 1.41
CA LYS A 131 16.21 7.26 0.54
C LYS A 131 16.82 6.01 1.18
N SER A 132 17.10 6.03 2.47
CA SER A 132 17.66 4.87 3.17
C SER A 132 16.73 3.66 3.11
N ASP A 133 15.42 3.89 3.28
CA ASP A 133 14.42 2.82 3.13
C ASP A 133 14.35 2.34 1.68
N GLY A 134 14.46 3.27 0.74
CA GLY A 134 14.58 2.98 -0.69
C GLY A 134 15.77 2.07 -1.00
N GLU A 135 16.98 2.40 -0.55
CA GLU A 135 18.18 1.60 -0.80
C GLU A 135 18.08 0.21 -0.16
N ALA A 136 17.55 0.13 1.07
CA ALA A 136 17.30 -1.15 1.74
C ALA A 136 16.32 -2.02 0.95
N TRP A 137 15.26 -1.43 0.40
CA TRP A 137 14.34 -2.13 -0.47
C TRP A 137 14.95 -2.49 -1.83
N ASN A 138 15.83 -1.65 -2.38
CA ASN A 138 16.47 -1.92 -3.65
C ASN A 138 17.30 -3.21 -3.57
N ALA A 139 18.06 -3.38 -2.48
CA ALA A 139 18.79 -4.60 -2.19
C ALA A 139 17.88 -5.83 -1.99
N LYS A 140 16.71 -5.66 -1.38
CA LYS A 140 15.72 -6.75 -1.26
C LYS A 140 15.14 -7.14 -2.61
N LEU A 141 14.77 -6.16 -3.43
CA LEU A 141 14.18 -6.41 -4.75
C LEU A 141 15.14 -7.16 -5.66
N SER A 142 16.45 -6.83 -5.62
CA SER A 142 17.46 -7.58 -6.37
C SER A 142 17.62 -9.05 -5.94
N ILE A 143 17.15 -9.42 -4.75
CA ILE A 143 17.13 -10.81 -4.27
C ILE A 143 15.80 -11.48 -4.63
N LEU A 144 14.69 -10.75 -4.47
CA LEU A 144 13.34 -11.28 -4.69
C LEU A 144 13.02 -11.49 -6.18
N MET A 145 13.55 -10.63 -7.06
CA MET A 145 13.27 -10.63 -8.49
C MET A 145 14.58 -10.53 -9.29
N PRO A 146 15.42 -11.58 -9.29
CA PRO A 146 16.70 -11.57 -10.01
C PRO A 146 16.55 -11.54 -11.54
#